data_AF-I1KS20-F1
#
_entry.id   AF-I1KS20-F1
#
_cell.length_a   1.000
_cell.length_b   1.000
_cell.length_c   1.000
_cell.angle_alpha   90.00
_cell.angle_beta   90.00
_cell.angle_gamma   90.00
#
_symmetry.space_group_name_H-M   'P 1'
#
loop_
_entity.id
_entity.type
_entity.pdbx_description
1 polymer ?
#
loop_
_entity_poly.entity_id
_entity_poly.type
_entity_poly.pdbx_seq_one_letter_code
_entity_poly.pdbx_strand_id
1 'polypeptide(L)'
;MGFIMEFAENLVLKLMEDPKERDRRFREHVYRVKDRCEKTKEMWSYPMRPYGFWTFERHNSQLAWDAQISQVAGRRDPYDDILQHFSTPPK
;
A
#
# COMPACT_ATOMS: atom_id res chain seq x y z
N MET A 1 36.87 7.17 -46.47
CA MET A 1 35.72 7.44 -45.58
C MET A 1 34.66 6.34 -45.61
N GLY A 2 34.32 5.73 -46.75
CA GLY A 2 33.29 4.67 -46.83
C GLY A 2 33.53 3.47 -45.91
N PHE A 3 34.74 2.91 -45.89
CA PHE A 3 35.07 1.74 -45.05
C PHE A 3 34.87 1.96 -43.55
N ILE A 4 35.18 3.15 -43.02
CA ILE A 4 34.99 3.47 -41.60
C ILE A 4 33.50 3.58 -41.27
N MET A 5 32.70 4.17 -42.17
CA MET A 5 31.25 4.26 -42.00
C MET A 5 30.60 2.88 -42.02
N GLU A 6 30.95 2.02 -42.97
CA GLU A 6 30.42 0.64 -43.06
C GLU A 6 30.81 -0.21 -41.84
N PHE A 7 32.03 -0.03 -41.32
CA PHE A 7 32.48 -0.72 -40.11
C PHE A 7 31.70 -0.24 -38.87
N ALA A 8 31.50 1.07 -38.74
CA ALA A 8 30.73 1.65 -37.65
C ALA A 8 29.26 1.22 -37.71
N GLU A 9 28.65 1.21 -38.89
CA GLU A 9 27.28 0.72 -39.10
C GLU A 9 27.15 -0.75 -38.71
N ASN A 10 28.07 -1.62 -39.15
CA ASN A 10 28.05 -3.03 -38.78
C ASN A 10 28.28 -3.27 -37.28
N LEU A 11 29.14 -2.47 -36.63
CA LEU A 11 29.34 -2.53 -35.18
C LEU A 11 28.08 -2.11 -34.44
N VAL A 12 27.45 -1.00 -34.84
CA VAL A 12 26.20 -0.52 -34.25
C VAL A 12 25.09 -1.56 -34.45
N LEU A 13 24.97 -2.16 -35.64
CA LEU A 13 24.00 -3.21 -35.91
C LEU A 13 24.25 -4.48 -35.09
N LYS A 14 25.51 -4.87 -34.85
CA LYS A 14 25.85 -5.99 -33.95
C LYS A 14 25.59 -5.69 -32.48
N LEU A 15 25.74 -4.43 -32.06
CA LEU A 15 25.49 -3.97 -30.70
C LEU A 15 23.99 -3.74 -30.43
N MET A 16 23.22 -3.42 -31.46
CA MET A 16 21.77 -3.33 -31.39
C MET A 16 21.17 -4.73 -31.26
N GLU A 17 20.26 -4.90 -30.30
CA GLU A 17 19.44 -6.11 -30.20
C GLU A 17 18.70 -6.37 -31.53
N ASP A 18 18.47 -7.65 -31.89
CA ASP A 18 17.69 -8.01 -33.08
C ASP A 18 16.36 -7.24 -33.07
N PRO A 19 16.06 -6.44 -34.11
CA PRO A 19 14.83 -5.66 -34.19
C PRO A 19 13.55 -6.47 -33.90
N LYS A 20 13.52 -7.75 -34.29
CA LYS A 20 12.38 -8.64 -34.05
C LYS A 20 12.25 -9.03 -32.59
N GLU A 21 13.38 -9.35 -31.94
CA GLU A 21 13.39 -9.67 -30.51
C GLU A 21 13.02 -8.46 -29.66
N ARG A 22 13.54 -7.28 -30.02
CA ARG A 22 13.20 -6.01 -29.35
C ARG A 22 11.72 -5.68 -29.46
N ASP A 23 11.14 -5.78 -30.67
CA ASP A 23 9.70 -5.55 -30.89
C ASP A 23 8.85 -6.55 -30.09
N ARG A 24 9.25 -7.83 -30.06
CA ARG A 24 8.58 -8.84 -29.23
C ARG A 24 8.60 -8.48 -27.75
N ARG A 25 9.78 -8.17 -27.18
CA ARG A 25 9.93 -7.77 -25.77
C ARG A 25 9.13 -6.52 -25.46
N PHE A 26 9.10 -5.56 -26.38
CA PHE A 26 8.32 -4.33 -26.22
C PHE A 26 6.82 -4.62 -26.20
N ARG A 27 6.31 -5.48 -27.10
CA ARG A 27 4.90 -5.91 -27.08
C ARG A 27 4.54 -6.63 -25.79
N GLU A 28 5.37 -7.57 -25.34
CA GLU A 28 5.17 -8.26 -24.06
C GLU A 28 5.14 -7.27 -22.88
N HIS A 29 6.00 -6.25 -22.89
CA HIS A 29 6.00 -5.19 -21.89
C HIS A 29 4.69 -4.37 -21.93
N VAL A 30 4.26 -3.94 -23.10
CA VAL A 30 3.03 -3.14 -23.29
C VAL A 30 1.81 -3.92 -22.80
N TYR A 31 1.69 -5.20 -23.12
CA TYR A 31 0.60 -6.05 -22.63
C TYR A 31 0.62 -6.19 -21.12
N ARG A 32 1.78 -6.43 -20.52
CA ARG A 32 1.91 -6.50 -19.06
C ARG A 32 1.51 -5.19 -18.36
N VAL A 33 1.87 -4.03 -18.94
CA VAL A 33 1.46 -2.73 -18.42
C VAL A 33 -0.05 -2.54 -18.56
N LYS A 34 -0.62 -2.89 -19.70
CA LYS A 34 -2.07 -2.84 -19.93
C LYS A 34 -2.84 -3.64 -18.89
N ASP A 35 -2.46 -4.90 -18.65
CA ASP A 35 -3.11 -5.77 -17.67
C ASP A 35 -3.02 -5.20 -16.24
N ARG A 36 -1.89 -4.59 -15.88
CA ARG A 36 -1.71 -3.92 -14.57
C ARG A 36 -2.63 -2.71 -14.45
N CYS A 37 -2.75 -1.91 -15.50
CA CYS A 37 -3.61 -0.73 -15.53
C CYS A 37 -5.09 -1.12 -15.44
N GLU A 38 -5.50 -2.20 -16.13
CA GLU A 38 -6.86 -2.73 -16.06
C GLU A 38 -7.24 -3.15 -14.63
N LYS A 39 -6.39 -3.96 -13.98
CA LYS A 39 -6.57 -4.34 -12.56
C LYS A 39 -6.62 -3.15 -11.61
N THR A 40 -5.81 -2.13 -11.87
CA THR A 40 -5.80 -0.91 -11.05
C THR A 40 -7.09 -0.10 -11.24
N LYS A 41 -7.58 -0.02 -12.47
CA LYS A 41 -8.85 0.65 -12.81
C LYS A 41 -10.04 -0.08 -12.19
N GLU A 42 -10.05 -1.42 -12.22
CA GLU A 42 -11.04 -2.24 -11.51
C GLU A 42 -11.00 -1.96 -10.01
N MET A 43 -9.80 -1.87 -9.41
CA MET A 43 -9.64 -1.57 -7.99
C MET A 43 -10.20 -0.19 -7.62
N TRP A 44 -10.07 0.80 -8.52
CA TRP A 44 -10.66 2.13 -8.34
C TRP A 44 -12.18 2.15 -8.42
N SER A 45 -12.81 1.12 -8.99
CA SER A 45 -14.27 0.99 -8.98
C SER A 45 -14.83 0.61 -7.60
N TYR A 46 -13.99 0.04 -6.73
CA TYR A 46 -14.40 -0.29 -5.37
C TYR A 46 -14.53 0.96 -4.50
N PRO A 47 -15.45 0.97 -3.52
CA PRO A 47 -15.58 2.07 -2.59
C PRO A 47 -14.30 2.25 -1.77
N MET A 48 -13.86 3.51 -1.59
CA MET A 48 -12.69 3.87 -0.78
C MET A 48 -12.71 3.30 0.64
N ARG A 49 -13.91 3.14 1.21
CA ARG A 49 -14.15 2.48 2.49
C ARG A 49 -15.21 1.41 2.27
N PRO A 50 -14.87 0.12 2.41
CA PRO A 50 -15.89 -0.92 2.32
C PRO A 50 -16.91 -0.76 3.44
N TYR A 51 -18.11 -1.29 3.24
CA TYR A 51 -19.10 -1.36 4.32
C TYR A 51 -18.49 -2.09 5.53
N GLY A 52 -18.69 -1.55 6.73
CA GLY A 52 -18.09 -2.08 7.95
C GLY A 52 -16.63 -1.68 8.18
N PHE A 53 -16.03 -0.76 7.42
CA PHE A 53 -14.63 -0.34 7.65
C PHE A 53 -14.35 0.13 9.10
N TRP A 54 -15.35 0.66 9.81
CA TRP A 54 -15.25 1.12 11.20
C TRP A 54 -15.11 -0.03 12.21
N THR A 55 -15.39 -1.28 11.82
CA THR A 55 -15.15 -2.44 12.69
C THR A 55 -13.70 -2.93 12.62
N PHE A 56 -12.93 -2.48 11.63
CA PHE A 56 -11.55 -2.91 11.47
C PHE A 56 -10.71 -2.46 12.66
N GLU A 57 -9.85 -3.37 13.12
CA GLU A 57 -8.94 -3.14 14.24
C GLU A 57 -8.11 -1.86 14.08
N ARG A 58 -7.66 -1.54 12.87
CA ARG A 58 -6.93 -0.30 12.59
C ARG A 58 -7.73 0.95 12.99
N HIS A 59 -9.02 1.00 12.69
CA HIS A 59 -9.88 2.14 13.02
C HIS A 59 -10.30 2.13 14.50
N ASN A 60 -10.37 0.96 15.13
CA ASN A 60 -10.70 0.80 16.55
C ASN A 60 -9.48 0.81 17.48
N SER A 61 -8.27 0.83 16.95
CA SER A 61 -7.04 0.82 17.75
C SER A 61 -6.96 2.02 18.70
N GLN A 62 -7.45 3.18 18.27
CA GLN A 62 -7.57 4.37 19.12
C GLN A 62 -8.61 4.20 20.23
N LEU A 63 -9.76 3.56 19.97
CA LEU A 63 -10.78 3.35 21.00
C LEU A 63 -10.28 2.44 22.14
N ALA A 64 -9.47 1.44 21.82
CA ALA A 64 -8.85 0.59 22.83
C ALA A 64 -7.88 1.36 23.75
N TRP A 65 -7.14 2.33 23.19
CA TRP A 65 -6.31 3.25 23.96
C TRP A 65 -7.15 4.27 24.73
N ASP A 66 -8.22 4.80 24.14
CA ASP A 66 -9.15 5.75 24.78
C ASP A 66 -9.81 5.16 26.03
N ALA A 67 -10.15 3.87 26.02
CA ALA A 67 -10.69 3.20 27.21
C ALA A 67 -9.71 3.19 28.40
N GLN A 68 -8.39 3.23 28.12
CA GLN A 68 -7.35 3.32 29.15
C GLN A 68 -6.95 4.78 29.47
N ILE A 69 -7.47 5.78 28.74
CA ILE A 69 -7.10 7.20 28.96
C ILE A 69 -7.43 7.66 30.38
N SER A 70 -8.49 7.13 31.01
CA SER A 70 -8.79 7.43 32.41
C SER A 70 -7.70 6.93 33.38
N GLN A 71 -6.90 5.93 33.01
CA GLN A 71 -5.81 5.43 33.85
C GLN A 71 -4.44 6.04 33.52
N VAL A 72 -4.36 6.94 32.53
CA VAL A 72 -3.09 7.62 32.18
C VAL A 72 -2.75 8.67 33.24
N ALA A 73 -1.48 8.70 33.67
CA ALA A 73 -0.98 9.68 34.62
C ALA A 73 -1.30 11.12 34.16
N GLY A 74 -2.02 11.87 35.00
CA GLY A 74 -2.46 13.24 34.72
C GLY A 74 -3.85 13.39 34.09
N ARG A 75 -4.51 12.29 33.66
CA ARG A 75 -5.93 12.30 33.22
C ARG A 75 -6.88 11.52 34.14
N ARG A 76 -6.34 10.83 35.14
CA ARG A 76 -7.10 10.07 36.13
C ARG A 76 -8.01 10.98 36.95
N ASP A 77 -9.30 10.65 37.00
CA ASP A 77 -10.27 11.36 37.80
C ASP A 77 -9.92 11.17 39.29
N PRO A 78 -9.78 12.24 40.10
CA PRO A 78 -9.57 12.12 41.55
C PRO A 78 -10.56 11.18 42.27
N TYR A 79 -11.76 10.98 41.70
CA TYR A 79 -12.79 10.13 42.29
C TYR A 79 -12.67 8.65 41.93
N ASP A 80 -11.85 8.25 40.95
CA ASP A 80 -11.71 6.84 40.52
C ASP A 80 -11.20 5.94 41.67
N ASP A 81 -10.35 6.46 42.55
CA ASP A 81 -9.84 5.71 43.71
C ASP A 81 -10.93 5.48 44.78
N ILE A 82 -11.86 6.42 44.91
CA ILE A 82 -12.92 6.37 45.92
C ILE A 82 -14.01 5.39 45.49
N LEU A 83 -14.34 5.34 44.19
CA LEU A 83 -15.37 4.45 43.66
C LEU A 83 -15.04 2.96 43.84
N GLN A 84 -13.76 2.57 43.80
CA GLN A 84 -13.34 1.18 44.05
C GLN A 84 -13.67 0.70 45.47
N HIS A 85 -13.70 1.60 46.46
CA HIS A 85 -14.04 1.23 47.84
C HIS A 85 -15.52 0.87 48.01
N PHE A 86 -16.41 1.47 47.22
CA PHE A 86 -17.86 1.23 47.33
C PHE A 86 -18.34 0.02 46.52
N SER A 87 -17.56 -0.49 45.56
CA SER A 87 -17.99 -1.58 44.69
C SER A 87 -17.82 -2.97 45.28
N THR A 88 -17.36 -3.11 46.53
CA THR A 88 -17.45 -4.40 47.23
C THR A 88 -18.85 -4.54 47.82
N PRO A 89 -19.73 -5.40 47.27
CA PRO A 89 -20.99 -5.67 47.94
C PRO A 89 -20.69 -6.28 49.31
N PRO A 90 -21.42 -5.89 50.37
CA PRO A 90 -21.27 -6.57 51.65
C PRO A 90 -21.55 -8.07 51.47
N LYS A 91 -20.75 -8.90 52.15
CA LYS A 91 -20.93 -10.36 52.24
C LYS A 91 -22.33 -10.73 52.67
#